data_AF-A0A701V009-F1
#
_entry.id   AF-A0A701V009-F1
#
_cell.length_a   1.000
_cell.length_b   1.000
_cell.length_c   1.000
_cell.angle_alpha   90.00
_cell.angle_beta   90.00
_cell.angle_gamma   90.00
#
_symmetry.space_group_name_H-M   'P 1'
#
loop_
_entity.id
_entity.type
_entity.pdbx_description
1 polymer ?
#
loop_
_entity_poly.entity_id
_entity_poly.type
_entity_poly.pdbx_seq_one_letter_code
_entity_poly.pdbx_strand_id
1 'polypeptide(L)'
;EDVQRTVNRLEKANSTSTPQEVIRSLERMKSWLNEELARIEKLITDHTDNDPGLKADLDLLKSIKGVKDQVGREMLALLKDGTFKSAS
;
A
#
# COMPACT_ATOMS: atom_id res chain seq x y z
N GLU A 1 3.28 -1.28 -6.69
CA GLU A 1 3.74 -1.76 -8.03
C GLU A 1 5.23 -2.11 -8.08
N ASP A 2 6.13 -1.28 -7.53
CA ASP A 2 7.58 -1.51 -7.64
C ASP A 2 8.10 -2.76 -6.91
N VAL A 3 7.49 -3.13 -5.78
CA VAL A 3 7.76 -4.42 -5.09
C VAL A 3 7.54 -5.59 -6.04
N GLN A 4 6.37 -5.66 -6.68
CA GLN A 4 6.02 -6.76 -7.58
C GLN A 4 6.94 -6.79 -8.81
N ARG A 5 7.26 -5.62 -9.38
CA ARG A 5 8.21 -5.52 -10.49
C ARG A 5 9.58 -6.09 -10.11
N THR A 6 10.06 -5.79 -8.90
CA THR A 6 11.36 -6.27 -8.40
C THR A 6 11.33 -7.77 -8.10
N VAL A 7 10.23 -8.29 -7.55
CA VAL A 7 10.00 -9.73 -7.39
C VAL A 7 10.09 -10.46 -8.72
N ASN A 8 9.36 -10.00 -9.74
CA ASN A 8 9.37 -10.63 -11.07
C ASN A 8 10.79 -10.59 -11.70
N ARG A 9 11.55 -9.51 -11.48
CA ARG A 9 12.95 -9.41 -11.94
C ARG A 9 13.87 -10.39 -11.22
N LEU A 10 13.69 -10.56 -9.90
CA LEU A 10 14.45 -11.51 -9.09
C LEU A 10 14.15 -12.96 -9.50
N GLU A 11 12.88 -13.30 -9.72
CA GLU A 11 12.48 -14.62 -10.23
C GLU A 11 13.14 -14.94 -11.58
N LYS A 12 13.16 -13.97 -12.50
CA LYS A 12 13.84 -14.11 -13.79
C LYS A 12 15.36 -14.23 -13.64
N ALA A 13 15.97 -13.45 -12.74
CA ALA A 13 17.40 -13.52 -12.48
C ALA A 13 17.81 -14.89 -11.91
N ASN A 14 17.02 -15.46 -11.00
CA ASN A 14 17.23 -16.79 -10.43
C ASN A 14 17.02 -17.92 -11.45
N SER A 15 16.21 -17.69 -12.49
CA SER A 15 15.92 -18.67 -13.54
C SER A 15 16.91 -18.63 -14.71
N THR A 16 17.93 -17.76 -14.65
CA THR A 16 18.90 -17.55 -15.74
C THR A 16 20.33 -17.54 -15.20
N SER A 17 21.34 -17.58 -16.08
CA SER A 17 22.75 -17.43 -15.71
C SER A 17 23.09 -15.96 -15.37
N THR A 18 22.42 -15.40 -14.37
CA THR A 18 22.64 -14.03 -13.90
C THR A 18 23.75 -14.01 -12.84
N PRO A 19 24.70 -13.05 -12.88
CA PRO A 19 25.73 -12.93 -11.87
C PRO A 19 25.15 -12.77 -10.45
N GLN A 20 25.78 -13.45 -9.48
CA GLN A 20 25.32 -13.48 -8.08
C GLN A 20 25.24 -12.08 -7.44
N GLU A 21 26.11 -11.16 -7.84
CA GLU A 21 26.07 -9.77 -7.35
C GLU A 21 24.80 -9.03 -7.77
N VAL A 22 24.29 -9.32 -8.97
CA VAL A 22 23.04 -8.73 -9.47
C VAL A 22 21.85 -9.29 -8.69
N ILE A 23 21.84 -10.59 -8.39
CA ILE A 23 20.80 -11.24 -7.57
C ILE A 23 20.78 -10.60 -6.17
N ARG A 24 21.93 -10.49 -5.50
CA ARG A 24 22.04 -9.83 -4.18
C ARG A 24 21.59 -8.37 -4.22
N SER A 25 21.85 -7.66 -5.31
CA SER A 25 21.37 -6.29 -5.49
C SER A 25 19.84 -6.22 -5.55
N LEU A 26 19.21 -7.11 -6.30
CA LEU A 26 17.75 -7.22 -6.41
C LEU A 26 17.10 -7.63 -5.08
N GLU A 27 17.72 -8.52 -4.32
CA GLU A 27 17.25 -8.90 -2.98
C GLU A 27 17.28 -7.71 -2.01
N ARG A 28 18.36 -6.93 -2.00
CA ARG A 28 18.45 -5.70 -1.19
C ARG A 28 17.37 -4.70 -1.58
N MET A 29 17.16 -4.49 -2.88
CA MET A 29 16.12 -3.60 -3.39
C MET A 29 14.72 -4.07 -2.98
N LYS A 30 14.45 -5.37 -3.05
CA LYS A 30 13.19 -5.95 -2.58
C LYS A 30 12.97 -5.72 -1.08
N SER A 31 14.00 -5.94 -0.24
CA SER A 31 13.90 -5.68 1.21
C SER A 31 13.56 -4.22 1.48
N TRP A 32 14.33 -3.31 0.87
CA TRP A 32 14.14 -1.88 1.05
C TRP A 32 12.74 -1.41 0.60
N LEU A 33 12.27 -1.86 -0.56
CA LEU A 33 10.93 -1.50 -1.05
C LEU A 33 9.81 -2.01 -0.12
N ASN A 34 9.96 -3.20 0.46
CA ASN A 34 8.97 -3.73 1.41
C ASN A 34 8.98 -2.95 2.73
N GLU A 35 10.17 -2.62 3.25
CA GLU A 35 10.32 -1.79 4.46
C GLU A 35 9.72 -0.41 4.26
N GLU A 36 9.98 0.22 3.12
CA GLU A 36 9.47 1.55 2.79
C GLU A 36 7.95 1.54 2.60
N LEU A 37 7.41 0.50 1.95
CA LEU A 37 5.95 0.32 1.83
C LEU A 37 5.30 0.20 3.22
N ALA A 38 5.83 -0.66 4.08
CA ALA A 38 5.32 -0.82 5.45
C ALA A 38 5.42 0.49 6.26
N ARG A 39 6.49 1.25 6.07
CA ARG A 39 6.67 2.58 6.70
C ARG A 39 5.60 3.56 6.25
N ILE A 40 5.31 3.63 4.95
CA ILE A 40 4.30 4.51 4.38
C ILE A 40 2.89 4.09 4.85
N GLU A 41 2.58 2.80 4.83
CA GLU A 41 1.31 2.26 5.34
C GLU A 41 1.10 2.62 6.82
N LYS A 42 2.16 2.54 7.62
CA LYS A 42 2.13 2.99 9.02
C LYS A 42 1.88 4.49 9.12
N LEU A 43 2.57 5.33 8.34
CA LEU A 43 2.34 6.78 8.35
C LEU A 43 0.90 7.16 7.98
N ILE A 44 0.30 6.48 7.01
CA ILE A 44 -1.11 6.68 6.64
C ILE A 44 -2.01 6.29 7.82
N THR A 45 -1.75 5.13 8.43
CA THR A 45 -2.51 4.65 9.59
C THR A 45 -2.43 5.63 10.75
N ASP A 46 -1.21 6.04 11.12
CA ASP A 46 -0.94 6.98 12.21
C ASP A 46 -1.60 8.33 11.93
N HIS A 47 -1.58 8.81 10.68
CA HIS A 47 -2.26 10.05 10.32
C HIS A 47 -3.78 9.97 10.50
N THR A 48 -4.41 8.87 10.06
CA THR A 48 -5.85 8.65 10.28
C THR A 48 -6.20 8.46 11.75
N ASP A 49 -5.41 7.70 12.50
CA ASP A 49 -5.69 7.38 13.91
C ASP A 49 -5.50 8.58 14.85
N ASN A 50 -4.60 9.50 14.50
CA ASN A 50 -4.36 10.72 15.26
C ASN A 50 -5.40 11.83 14.98
N ASP A 51 -6.29 11.64 14.00
CA ASP A 51 -7.43 12.51 13.73
C ASP A 51 -8.74 11.80 14.11
N PRO A 52 -9.38 12.17 15.23
CA PRO A 52 -10.62 11.53 15.68
C PRO A 52 -11.77 11.57 14.66
N GLY A 53 -11.81 12.59 13.80
CA GLY A 53 -12.82 12.71 12.76
C GLY A 53 -12.57 11.73 11.62
N LEU A 54 -11.34 11.66 11.13
CA LEU A 54 -10.95 10.68 10.10
C LEU A 54 -11.12 9.24 10.58
N LYS A 55 -10.77 8.98 11.84
CA LYS A 55 -10.95 7.66 12.46
C LYS A 55 -12.43 7.26 12.51
N ALA A 56 -13.31 8.16 12.95
CA ALA A 56 -14.75 7.90 12.99
C ALA A 56 -15.35 7.67 11.59
N ASP A 57 -14.94 8.47 10.61
CA ASP A 57 -15.39 8.32 9.22
C ASP A 57 -14.92 6.98 8.63
N LEU A 58 -13.68 6.56 8.91
CA LEU A 58 -13.16 5.26 8.48
C LEU A 58 -13.93 4.09 9.10
N ASP A 59 -14.21 4.16 10.40
CA ASP A 59 -14.96 3.12 11.11
C ASP A 59 -16.39 2.98 10.58
N LEU A 60 -17.03 4.11 10.23
CA LEU A 60 -18.34 4.11 9.58
C LEU A 60 -18.29 3.44 8.21
N LEU A 61 -17.31 3.78 7.37
CA LEU A 61 -17.12 3.13 6.06
C LEU A 61 -16.91 1.61 6.19
N LYS A 62 -16.13 1.18 7.18
CA LYS A 62 -15.88 -0.24 7.47
C LYS A 62 -17.09 -1.01 7.98
N SER A 63 -18.14 -0.33 8.45
CA SER A 63 -19.39 -0.97 8.83
C SER A 63 -20.19 -1.51 7.63
N ILE A 64 -19.90 -1.01 6.42
CA ILE A 64 -20.52 -1.49 5.18
C ILE A 64 -19.97 -2.88 4.86
N LYS A 65 -20.89 -3.86 4.71
CA LYS A 65 -20.52 -5.24 4.40
C LYS A 65 -19.70 -5.31 3.11
N GLY A 66 -18.47 -5.81 3.21
CA GLY A 66 -17.54 -5.94 2.08
C GLY A 66 -16.47 -4.84 2.02
N VAL A 67 -16.61 -3.76 2.79
CA VAL A 67 -15.57 -2.74 2.93
C VAL A 67 -14.60 -3.16 4.03
N LYS A 68 -13.31 -3.25 3.68
CA LYS A 68 -12.19 -3.53 4.60
C LYS A 68 -11.26 -2.31 4.66
N ASP A 69 -10.23 -2.37 5.50
CA ASP A 69 -9.33 -1.24 5.77
C ASP A 69 -8.82 -0.52 4.52
N GLN A 70 -8.31 -1.26 3.52
CA GLN A 70 -7.79 -0.66 2.30
C GLN A 70 -8.86 0.13 1.52
N VAL A 71 -10.00 -0.52 1.26
CA VAL A 71 -11.12 0.08 0.52
C VAL A 71 -11.71 1.26 1.31
N GLY A 72 -11.83 1.12 2.63
CA GLY A 72 -12.30 2.20 3.50
C GLY A 72 -11.38 3.41 3.48
N ARG A 73 -10.05 3.22 3.46
CA ARG A 73 -9.07 4.32 3.37
C ARG A 73 -9.11 5.01 2.02
N GLU A 74 -9.23 4.26 0.93
CA GLU A 74 -9.39 4.82 -0.43
C GLU A 74 -10.67 5.66 -0.52
N MET A 75 -11.79 5.14 -0.01
CA MET A 75 -13.05 5.88 0.07
C MET A 75 -12.90 7.15 0.92
N LEU A 76 -12.28 7.06 2.11
CA LEU A 76 -12.05 8.20 2.97
C LEU A 76 -11.24 9.30 2.28
N ALA A 77 -10.16 8.93 1.57
CA ALA A 77 -9.34 9.86 0.82
C ALA A 77 -10.16 10.57 -0.28
N LEU A 78 -10.96 9.82 -1.05
CA LEU A 78 -11.82 10.39 -2.09
C LEU A 78 -12.90 11.34 -1.54
N LEU A 79 -13.51 10.97 -0.40
CA LEU A 79 -14.60 11.74 0.20
C LEU A 79 -14.13 13.03 0.89
N LYS A 80 -12.89 13.06 1.39
CA LYS A 80 -12.31 14.24 2.05
C LYS A 80 -11.71 15.25 1.07
N ASP A 81 -11.25 14.79 -0.09
CA ASP A 81 -10.60 15.65 -1.11
C ASP A 81 -11.62 16.39 -2.01
N GLY A 82 -12.89 15.96 -2.05
CA GLY A 82 -13.92 16.67 -2.82
C GLY A 82 -15.31 16.04 -2.75
N THR A 83 -16.34 16.87 -2.84
CA THR A 83 -17.76 16.51 -2.77
C THR A 83 -18.10 15.34 -3.71
N PHE A 84 -18.43 14.19 -3.13
CA PHE A 84 -18.98 13.03 -3.82
C PHE A 84 -20.39 13.38 -4.34
N LYS A 85 -20.51 13.68 -5.64
CA LYS A 85 -21.76 14.20 -6.24
C LYS A 85 -22.72 13.12 -6.73
N SER A 86 -22.25 11.96 -7.19
CA SER A 86 -23.07 10.75 -7.38
C SER A 86 -22.20 9.50 -7.59
N ALA A 87 -22.78 8.33 -7.32
CA ALA A 87 -22.25 7.01 -7.67
C ALA A 87 -23.08 6.36 -8.79
N SER A 88 -23.40 7.15 -9.82
CA SER A 88 -24.17 6.71 -11.00
C SER A 88 -23.25 6.26 -12.12
#